data_AF-A0A844KKU3-F1
#
_entry.id   AF-A0A844KKU3-F1
#
_cell.length_a   1.000
_cell.length_b   1.000
_cell.length_c   1.000
_cell.angle_alpha   90.00
_cell.angle_beta   90.00
_cell.angle_gamma   90.00
#
_symmetry.space_group_name_H-M   'P 1'
#
loop_
_entity.id
_entity.type
_entity.pdbx_description
1 polymer ?
#
loop_
_entity_poly.entity_id
_entity_poly.type
_entity_poly.pdbx_seq_one_letter_code
_entity_poly.pdbx_strand_id
1 'polypeptide(L)' 'MTTVSTKSGRIIKVVSREEEKSTLTESDNEMDERAVEAVKAAINKAKICKKPIAGYDEKKKQAYIEYANGERKYAE' A
#
# COMPACT_ATOMS: atom_id res chain seq x y z
N MET A 1 5.59 20.09 -13.55
CA MET A 1 6.01 18.75 -14.00
C MET A 1 7.52 18.71 -14.04
N THR A 2 8.15 17.87 -13.22
CA THR A 2 9.62 17.82 -13.06
C THR A 2 10.15 16.50 -13.59
N THR A 3 11.25 16.53 -14.33
CA THR A 3 11.87 15.32 -14.85
C THR A 3 13.12 15.00 -14.03
N VAL A 4 13.21 13.77 -13.51
CA VAL A 4 14.33 13.29 -12.69
C VAL A 4 15.01 12.13 -13.39
N SER A 5 16.33 12.21 -13.55
CA SER A 5 17.15 11.11 -14.07
C SER A 5 17.66 10.24 -12.91
N THR A 6 17.43 8.93 -12.99
CA THR A 6 17.99 7.98 -12.02
C THR A 6 19.47 7.69 -12.33
N LYS A 7 20.21 7.17 -11.34
CA LYS A 7 21.57 6.65 -11.53
C LYS A 7 21.66 5.54 -12.59
N SER A 8 20.53 4.86 -12.85
CA SER A 8 20.38 3.83 -13.88
C SER A 8 19.98 4.39 -15.26
N GLY A 9 19.95 5.71 -15.45
CA GLY A 9 19.64 6.35 -16.73
C GLY A 9 18.15 6.38 -17.09
N ARG A 10 17.25 5.98 -16.17
CA ARG A 10 15.80 6.08 -16.39
C ARG A 10 15.34 7.51 -16.15
N ILE A 11 14.47 7.99 -17.03
CA ILE A 11 13.89 9.32 -16.95
C ILE A 11 12.49 9.18 -16.34
N ILE A 12 12.28 9.77 -15.16
CA ILE A 12 11.02 9.75 -14.43
C ILE A 12 10.37 11.12 -14.54
N LYS A 13 9.10 11.15 -14.98
CA LYS A 13 8.27 12.35 -14.95
C LYS A 13 7.51 12.39 -13.63
N VAL A 14 7.82 13.38 -12.81
CA VAL A 14 7.21 13.61 -11.50
C VAL A 14 6.11 14.65 -11.66
N VAL A 15 4.90 14.23 -11.32
CA VAL A 15 3.70 15.07 -11.25
C VAL A 15 3.62 15.62 -9.84
N SER A 16 3.52 16.96 -9.70
CA SER A 16 3.33 17.56 -8.39
C SER A 16 1.85 17.53 -7.98
N ARG A 17 1.56 17.77 -6.70
CA ARG A 17 0.19 17.69 -6.18
C ARG A 17 -0.77 18.68 -6.84
N GLU A 18 -0.25 19.81 -7.31
CA GLU A 18 -1.00 20.84 -8.02
C GLU A 18 -1.44 20.38 -9.43
N GLU A 19 -0.64 19.53 -10.07
CA GLU A 19 -0.87 18.98 -11.41
C GLU A 19 -1.59 17.62 -11.38
N GLU A 20 -1.88 17.11 -10.17
CA GLU A 20 -2.52 15.82 -9.94
C GLU A 20 -3.89 15.77 -10.62
N LYS A 21 -4.72 16.80 -10.42
CA LYS A 21 -6.08 16.86 -10.99
C LYS A 21 -6.14 16.93 -12.52
N SER A 22 -5.09 17.42 -13.17
CA SER A 22 -5.02 17.50 -14.62
C SER A 22 -4.38 16.27 -15.26
N THR A 23 -3.70 15.44 -14.47
CA THR A 23 -2.92 14.29 -14.96
C THR A 23 -3.58 12.96 -14.60
N LEU A 24 -4.18 12.84 -13.41
CA LEU A 24 -4.94 11.65 -12.99
C LEU A 24 -6.35 11.70 -13.53
N THR A 25 -6.80 10.57 -14.07
CA THR A 25 -8.14 10.40 -14.62
C THR A 25 -9.07 9.73 -13.61
N GLU A 26 -10.38 9.79 -13.87
CA GLU A 26 -11.36 9.05 -13.06
C GLU A 26 -11.11 7.54 -13.07
N SER A 27 -10.58 7.00 -14.19
CA SER A 27 -10.22 5.58 -14.28
C SER A 27 -9.06 5.19 -13.38
N ASP A 28 -8.10 6.10 -13.15
CA ASP A 28 -6.97 5.86 -12.23
C ASP A 28 -7.50 5.78 -10.79
N ASN A 29 -8.41 6.68 -10.43
CA ASN A 29 -9.06 6.66 -9.11
C ASN A 29 -9.89 5.38 -8.90
N GLU A 30 -10.67 4.95 -9.89
CA GLU A 30 -11.41 3.68 -9.82
C GLU A 30 -10.46 2.48 -9.62
N MET A 31 -9.31 2.49 -10.31
CA MET A 31 -8.31 1.44 -10.18
C MET A 31 -7.77 1.35 -8.75
N ASP A 32 -7.46 2.50 -8.15
CA ASP A 32 -6.98 2.58 -6.77
C ASP A 32 -8.06 2.08 -5.77
N GLU A 33 -9.32 2.49 -5.95
CA GLU A 33 -10.44 2.01 -5.14
C GLU A 33 -10.58 0.49 -5.21
N ARG A 34 -10.51 -0.07 -6.43
CA ARG A 34 -10.59 -1.52 -6.65
C ARG A 34 -9.42 -2.26 -6.04
N ALA A 35 -8.21 -1.69 -6.08
CA ALA A 35 -7.04 -2.27 -5.45
C ALA A 35 -7.21 -2.31 -3.92
N VAL A 36 -7.70 -1.22 -3.32
CA VAL A 36 -7.97 -1.13 -1.88
C VAL A 36 -9.02 -2.17 -1.45
N GLU A 37 -10.13 -2.29 -2.18
CA GLU A 37 -11.17 -3.26 -1.86
C GLU A 37 -10.70 -4.71 -2.03
N ALA A 38 -9.90 -5.02 -3.05
CA ALA A 38 -9.31 -6.34 -3.23
C ALA A 38 -8.41 -6.73 -2.05
N VAL A 39 -7.59 -5.79 -1.55
CA VAL A 39 -6.73 -6.02 -0.38
C VAL A 39 -7.58 -6.23 0.88
N LYS A 40 -8.61 -5.40 1.12
CA LYS A 40 -9.54 -5.59 2.25
C LYS A 40 -10.21 -6.95 2.21
N ALA A 41 -10.69 -7.39 1.04
CA ALA A 41 -11.31 -8.70 0.87
C ALA A 41 -10.32 -9.85 1.13
N ALA A 42 -9.07 -9.73 0.67
CA ALA A 42 -8.03 -10.72 0.93
C ALA A 42 -7.70 -10.83 2.43
N ILE A 43 -7.60 -9.70 3.13
CA ILE A 43 -7.38 -9.66 4.58
C ILE A 43 -8.58 -10.29 5.32
N ASN A 44 -9.81 -9.95 4.95
CA ASN A 44 -11.01 -10.52 5.55
C ASN A 44 -11.08 -12.05 5.35
N LYS A 45 -10.75 -12.52 4.14
CA LYS A 45 -10.64 -13.95 3.85
C LYS A 45 -9.55 -14.61 4.71
N ALA A 46 -8.39 -13.97 4.86
CA ALA A 46 -7.31 -14.47 5.71
C ALA A 46 -7.74 -14.60 7.18
N LYS A 47 -8.48 -13.61 7.72
CA LYS A 47 -9.06 -13.65 9.08
C LYS A 47 -10.02 -14.81 9.25
N ILE A 48 -10.96 -15.00 8.31
CA ILE A 48 -11.91 -16.12 8.33
C ILE A 48 -11.17 -17.47 8.27
N CYS A 49 -10.15 -17.56 7.42
CA CYS A 49 -9.31 -18.75 7.27
C CYS A 49 -8.28 -18.91 8.40
N LYS A 50 -8.29 -18.05 9.44
CA LYS A 50 -7.36 -18.09 10.58
C LYS A 50 -5.88 -18.08 10.18
N LYS A 51 -5.55 -17.43 9.05
CA LYS A 51 -4.17 -17.27 8.59
C LYS A 51 -3.50 -16.13 9.36
N PRO A 52 -2.20 -16.24 9.68
CA PRO A 52 -1.45 -15.12 10.23
C PRO A 52 -1.36 -13.97 9.22
N ILE A 53 -1.51 -12.73 9.69
CA ILE A 53 -1.53 -11.51 8.86
C ILE A 53 -0.37 -10.64 9.29
N ALA A 54 0.51 -10.31 8.34
CA ALA A 54 1.58 -9.36 8.58
C ALA A 54 1.03 -7.92 8.57
N GLY A 55 1.51 -7.10 9.51
CA GLY A 55 1.20 -5.69 9.62
C GLY A 55 2.43 -4.89 10.01
N TYR A 56 2.30 -3.56 9.99
CA TYR A 56 3.36 -2.64 10.38
C TYR A 56 2.81 -1.64 11.39
N ASP A 57 3.54 -1.43 12.49
CA ASP A 57 3.21 -0.43 13.50
C ASP A 57 4.02 0.84 13.21
N GLU A 58 3.35 1.88 12.76
CA GLU A 58 3.98 3.17 12.44
C GLU A 58 4.62 3.85 13.65
N LYS A 59 4.08 3.64 14.86
CA LYS A 59 4.59 4.28 16.08
C LYS A 59 5.89 3.64 16.55
N LYS A 60 5.93 2.31 16.54
CA LYS A 60 7.12 1.54 16.92
C LYS A 60 8.12 1.42 15.78
N LYS A 61 7.70 1.72 14.54
CA LYS A 61 8.46 1.48 13.30
C LYS A 61 8.90 0.02 13.17
N GLN A 62 8.03 -0.91 13.57
CA GLN A 62 8.31 -2.34 13.60
C GLN A 62 7.21 -3.13 12.89
N ALA A 63 7.63 -4.15 12.15
CA ALA A 63 6.72 -5.12 11.56
C ALA A 63 6.21 -6.10 12.63
N TYR A 64 5.00 -6.61 12.46
CA TYR A 64 4.42 -7.63 13.31
C TYR A 64 3.59 -8.64 12.51
N ILE A 65 3.36 -9.80 13.11
CA ILE A 65 2.44 -10.82 12.62
C ILE A 65 1.32 -10.97 13.64
N GLU A 66 0.08 -10.74 13.19
CA GLU A 66 -1.15 -10.95 13.95
C GLU A 66 -1.73 -12.34 13.65
N TYR A 67 -1.94 -13.14 14.69
CA TYR A 67 -2.50 -14.48 14.59
C TYR A 67 -4.02 -14.46 14.84
N ALA A 68 -4.70 -15.56 14.49
CA ALA A 68 -6.16 -15.66 14.60
C ALA A 68 -6.72 -15.52 16.03
N ASN A 69 -5.88 -15.72 17.06
CA ASN A 69 -6.20 -15.51 18.47
C ASN A 69 -6.07 -14.03 18.92
N GLY A 70 -5.66 -13.13 18.02
CA GLY A 70 -5.41 -11.73 18.32
C GLY A 70 -4.01 -11.43 18.88
N GLU A 71 -3.15 -12.45 19.04
CA GLU A 71 -1.76 -12.23 19.45
C GLU A 71 -0.96 -11.57 18.33
N ARG A 72 -0.16 -10.56 18.70
CA ARG A 72 0.79 -9.89 17.81
C ARG A 72 2.21 -10.21 18.22
N LYS A 73 2.97 -10.81 17.31
CA LYS A 73 4.42 -11.01 17.47
C LYS A 73 5.16 -9.98 16.61
N TYR A 74 5.96 -9.13 17.23
CA TYR A 74 6.80 -8.17 16.52
C TYR A 74 8.03 -8.88 15.97
N ALA A 75 8.54 -8.40 14.83
CA ALA A 75 9.82 -8.84 14.32
C ALA A 75 10.94 -8.41 15.30
N GLU A 76 11.83 -9.34 15.64
CA GLU A 76 13.09 -9.05 16.35
C GLU A 76 14.10 -8.33 15.45
#